data_AF-A0A1F1USW4-F1
#
_entry.id   AF-A0A1F1USW4-F1
#
_cell.length_a   1.000
_cell.length_b   1.000
_cell.length_c   1.000
_cell.angle_alpha   90.00
_cell.angle_beta   90.00
_cell.angle_gamma   90.00
#
_symmetry.space_group_name_H-M   'P 1'
#
loop_
_entity.id
_entity.type
_entity.pdbx_description
1 polymer ?
#
loop_
_entity_poly.entity_id
_entity_poly.type
_entity_poly.pdbx_seq_one_letter_code
_entity_poly.pdbx_strand_id
1 'polypeptide(L)'
;MGSVVSATTGRAYGDMGAPRKFDSFIFSAEALLAQAHADFAARRYDLAMENAYRAALRIAGACNARSIVLRKRKRLPTNAWDKLALTGESGQHWATVFSAYSARRARVASGIDDNPSPVVVSSLIGSAEDFLLDTTGGDASMAA
;
A
#
# COMPACT_ATOMS: atom_id res chain seq x y z
N MET A 1 -16.08 28.56 50.95
CA MET A 1 -15.16 28.82 49.82
C MET A 1 -14.21 27.63 49.74
N GLY A 2 -14.04 26.88 48.66
CA GLY A 2 -14.50 27.04 47.29
C GLY A 2 -15.04 25.72 46.71
N SER A 3 -15.90 25.91 45.71
CA SER A 3 -16.64 24.90 44.96
C SER A 3 -15.72 24.09 44.05
N VAL A 4 -15.94 22.77 44.02
CA VAL A 4 -15.40 21.86 43.02
C VAL A 4 -16.46 21.67 41.94
N VAL A 5 -16.23 22.18 40.72
CA VAL A 5 -16.94 21.75 39.49
C VAL A 5 -16.04 21.91 38.24
N SER A 6 -15.73 20.74 37.66
CA SER A 6 -15.57 20.31 36.25
C SER A 6 -15.16 21.24 35.11
N ALA A 7 -14.30 20.69 34.22
CA ALA A 7 -14.66 20.49 32.80
C ALA A 7 -13.83 19.35 32.17
N THR A 8 -14.45 18.17 32.05
CA THR A 8 -14.11 17.12 31.10
C THR A 8 -14.24 17.64 29.66
N THR A 9 -13.20 17.47 28.84
CA THR A 9 -13.42 17.08 27.44
C THR A 9 -12.50 15.92 27.12
N GLY A 10 -13.06 14.71 27.15
CA GLY A 10 -12.43 13.54 26.57
C GLY A 10 -12.19 13.80 25.09
N ARG A 11 -10.94 14.06 24.72
CA ARG A 11 -10.51 13.96 23.31
C ARG A 11 -10.69 12.50 22.92
N ALA A 12 -11.63 12.25 22.01
CA ALA A 12 -11.88 10.95 21.43
C ALA A 12 -10.56 10.32 20.95
N TYR A 13 -10.08 9.34 21.69
CA TYR A 13 -9.12 8.33 21.25
C TYR A 13 -9.80 7.56 20.11
N GLY A 14 -9.60 8.00 18.87
CA GLY A 14 -10.26 7.35 17.74
C GLY A 14 -9.67 7.64 16.36
N ASP A 15 -9.16 8.85 16.12
CA ASP A 15 -8.98 9.26 14.71
C ASP A 15 -7.67 9.99 14.35
N MET A 16 -6.80 10.31 15.31
CA MET A 16 -5.52 11.00 15.02
C MET A 16 -4.42 10.11 14.41
N GLY A 17 -4.65 8.80 14.24
CA GLY A 17 -3.63 7.84 13.80
C GLY A 17 -3.69 7.43 12.32
N ALA A 18 -4.86 7.49 11.69
CA ALA A 18 -5.05 7.02 10.32
C ALA A 18 -4.38 7.92 9.26
N PRO A 19 -4.47 9.27 9.34
CA PRO A 19 -3.81 10.15 8.37
C PRO A 19 -2.28 9.98 8.41
N ARG A 20 -1.70 9.97 9.62
CA ARG A 20 -0.25 9.77 9.83
C ARG A 20 0.26 8.42 9.35
N LYS A 21 -0.57 7.37 9.42
CA LYS A 21 -0.21 6.04 8.92
C LYS A 21 -0.29 5.97 7.40
N PHE A 22 -1.29 6.60 6.80
CA PHE A 22 -1.38 6.71 5.35
C PHE A 22 -0.14 7.39 4.77
N ASP A 23 0.20 8.57 5.27
CA ASP A 23 1.34 9.35 4.78
C ASP A 23 2.67 8.57 4.91
N SER A 24 2.87 7.86 6.02
CA SER A 24 4.10 7.07 6.21
C SER A 24 4.19 5.86 5.27
N PHE A 25 3.05 5.24 4.92
CA PHE A 25 2.99 4.21 3.91
C PHE A 25 3.29 4.77 2.52
N ILE A 26 2.69 5.90 2.15
CA ILE A 26 2.90 6.56 0.85
C ILE A 26 4.36 6.99 0.69
N PHE A 27 4.93 7.70 1.68
CA PHE A 27 6.34 8.10 1.66
C PHE A 27 7.28 6.91 1.47
N SER A 28 6.99 5.79 2.16
CA SER A 28 7.76 4.57 1.99
C SER A 28 7.58 3.93 0.62
N ALA A 29 6.40 4.03 0.01
CA ALA A 29 6.13 3.48 -1.32
C ALA A 29 6.91 4.26 -2.39
N GLU A 30 6.92 5.58 -2.32
CA GLU A 30 7.68 6.45 -3.23
C GLU A 30 9.18 6.15 -3.18
N ALA A 31 9.75 6.02 -1.97
CA ALA A 31 11.15 5.66 -1.81
C ALA A 31 11.49 4.29 -2.42
N LEU A 32 10.58 3.31 -2.29
CA LEU A 32 10.75 1.98 -2.87
C LEU A 32 10.62 2.00 -4.40
N LEU A 33 9.72 2.81 -4.97
CA LEU A 33 9.60 2.99 -6.42
C LEU A 33 10.84 3.67 -7.01
N ALA A 34 11.36 4.69 -6.35
CA ALA A 34 12.61 5.34 -6.76
C ALA A 34 13.77 4.32 -6.78
N GLN A 35 13.85 3.47 -5.76
CA GLN A 35 14.85 2.40 -5.72
C GLN A 35 14.62 1.34 -6.81
N ALA A 36 13.37 0.96 -7.09
CA ALA A 36 13.03 0.01 -8.14
C ALA A 36 13.48 0.51 -9.52
N HIS A 37 13.28 1.80 -9.82
CA HIS A 37 13.78 2.43 -11.04
C HIS A 37 15.31 2.42 -11.12
N ALA A 38 15.99 2.77 -10.02
CA ALA A 38 17.45 2.73 -9.97
C ALA A 38 17.99 1.32 -10.21
N ASP A 39 17.38 0.30 -9.61
CA ASP A 39 17.74 -1.10 -9.79
C ASP A 39 17.47 -1.56 -11.23
N PHE A 40 16.34 -1.15 -11.81
CA PHE A 40 15.99 -1.47 -13.19
C PHE A 40 17.00 -0.87 -14.18
N ALA A 41 17.37 0.40 -14.01
CA ALA A 41 18.39 1.06 -14.82
C ALA A 41 19.77 0.40 -14.67
N ALA A 42 20.08 -0.12 -13.48
CA ALA A 42 21.29 -0.91 -13.22
C ALA A 42 21.21 -2.36 -13.71
N ARG A 43 20.11 -2.77 -14.36
CA ARG A 43 19.83 -4.15 -14.82
C ARG A 43 19.78 -5.19 -13.70
N ARG A 44 19.46 -4.76 -12.47
CA ARG A 44 19.22 -5.60 -11.29
C ARG A 44 17.73 -5.90 -11.18
N TYR A 45 17.24 -6.72 -12.12
CA TYR A 45 15.80 -6.92 -12.33
C TYR A 45 15.11 -7.66 -11.17
N ASP A 46 15.84 -8.53 -10.49
CA ASP A 46 15.44 -9.19 -9.25
C ASP A 46 15.13 -8.17 -8.13
N LEU A 47 16.06 -7.25 -7.87
CA LEU A 47 15.91 -6.20 -6.86
C LEU A 47 14.83 -5.20 -7.24
N ALA A 48 14.77 -4.83 -8.53
CA ALA A 48 13.73 -3.94 -9.05
C ALA A 48 12.33 -4.55 -8.86
N MET A 49 12.16 -5.84 -9.16
CA MET A 49 10.91 -6.55 -8.96
C MET A 49 10.50 -6.59 -7.47
N GLU A 50 11.46 -6.89 -6.59
CA GLU A 50 11.24 -6.92 -5.15
C GLU A 50 10.82 -5.55 -4.61
N ASN A 51 11.53 -4.49 -4.99
CA ASN A 51 11.26 -3.14 -4.52
C ASN A 51 9.92 -2.61 -5.06
N ALA A 52 9.58 -2.87 -6.32
CA ALA A 52 8.28 -2.51 -6.89
C ALA A 52 7.13 -3.25 -6.18
N TYR A 53 7.28 -4.55 -5.91
CA TYR A 53 6.27 -5.33 -5.20
C TYR A 53 6.09 -4.86 -3.74
N ARG A 54 7.19 -4.50 -3.05
CA ARG A 54 7.14 -3.92 -1.71
C ARG A 54 6.47 -2.54 -1.71
N ALA A 55 6.69 -1.73 -2.74
CA ALA A 55 6.00 -0.45 -2.89
C ALA A 55 4.48 -0.66 -2.97
N ALA A 56 4.02 -1.59 -3.83
CA ALA A 56 2.61 -1.94 -3.94
C ALA A 56 2.00 -2.40 -2.60
N LEU A 57 2.73 -3.19 -1.80
CA LEU A 57 2.29 -3.59 -0.46
C LEU A 57 2.16 -2.40 0.51
N ARG A 58 3.03 -1.39 0.39
CA ARG A 58 2.92 -0.16 1.20
C ARG A 58 1.68 0.65 0.80
N ILE A 59 1.43 0.82 -0.49
CA ILE A 59 0.23 1.50 -1.00
C ILE A 59 -1.03 0.77 -0.51
N ALA A 60 -1.08 -0.56 -0.61
CA ALA A 60 -2.18 -1.36 -0.07
C ALA A 60 -2.34 -1.19 1.45
N GLY A 61 -1.23 -1.09 2.19
CA GLY A 61 -1.24 -0.75 3.61
C GLY A 61 -1.87 0.61 3.90
N ALA A 62 -1.60 1.61 3.05
CA ALA A 62 -2.19 2.94 3.12
C ALA A 62 -3.72 2.89 2.90
N CYS A 63 -4.18 2.23 1.83
CA CYS A 63 -5.61 2.03 1.56
C CYS A 63 -6.31 1.30 2.71
N ASN A 64 -5.69 0.22 3.20
CA ASN A 64 -6.23 -0.57 4.30
C ASN A 64 -6.34 0.24 5.61
N ALA A 65 -5.38 1.12 5.88
CA ALA A 65 -5.38 1.98 7.07
C ALA A 65 -6.50 3.02 7.07
N ARG A 66 -6.96 3.43 5.88
CA ARG A 66 -8.06 4.39 5.69
C ARG A 66 -9.44 3.73 5.59
N SER A 67 -9.50 2.43 5.34
CA SER A 67 -10.76 1.73 5.13
C SER A 67 -11.60 1.61 6.41
N ILE A 68 -12.74 2.30 6.43
CA ILE A 68 -13.76 2.17 7.49
C ILE A 68 -14.32 0.73 7.52
N VAL A 69 -14.46 0.10 6.34
CA VAL A 69 -14.97 -1.29 6.21
C VAL A 69 -14.08 -2.26 6.97
N LEU A 70 -12.75 -2.16 6.80
CA LEU A 70 -11.81 -3.01 7.51
C LEU A 70 -11.81 -2.73 9.01
N ARG A 71 -11.89 -1.46 9.41
CA ARG A 71 -11.91 -1.05 10.83
C ARG A 71 -13.10 -1.60 11.61
N LYS A 72 -14.25 -1.78 10.95
CA LYS A 72 -15.49 -2.28 11.57
C LYS A 72 -15.59 -3.81 11.59
N ARG A 73 -14.73 -4.54 10.87
CA ARG A 73 -14.87 -5.99 10.70
C ARG A 73 -14.21 -6.76 11.83
N LYS A 74 -14.94 -7.72 12.42
CA LYS A 74 -14.45 -8.58 13.53
C LYS A 74 -13.40 -9.61 13.10
N ARG A 75 -13.44 -10.06 11.83
CA ARG A 75 -12.48 -11.01 11.24
C ARG A 75 -11.97 -10.45 9.92
N LEU A 76 -10.66 -10.35 9.81
CA LEU A 76 -9.98 -9.89 8.61
C LEU A 76 -9.20 -11.04 7.97
N PRO A 77 -9.10 -11.07 6.62
CA PRO A 77 -8.14 -11.93 5.95
C PRO A 77 -6.72 -11.66 6.46
N THR A 78 -5.81 -12.64 6.35
CA THR A 78 -4.41 -12.45 6.76
C THR A 78 -3.61 -11.75 5.65
N ASN A 79 -3.90 -12.08 4.40
CA ASN A 79 -3.26 -11.54 3.20
C ASN A 79 -3.60 -10.06 2.98
N ALA A 80 -2.59 -9.26 2.60
CA ALA A 80 -2.74 -7.84 2.32
C ALA A 80 -3.67 -7.57 1.12
N TRP A 81 -3.60 -8.40 0.07
CA TRP A 81 -4.42 -8.26 -1.13
C TRP A 81 -5.88 -8.59 -0.86
N ASP A 82 -6.14 -9.64 -0.07
CA ASP A 82 -7.51 -10.00 0.33
C ASP A 82 -8.15 -8.92 1.21
N LYS A 83 -7.35 -8.20 2.01
CA LYS A 83 -7.84 -7.01 2.74
C LYS A 83 -8.13 -5.86 1.78
N LEU A 84 -7.24 -5.60 0.83
CA LEU A 84 -7.40 -4.54 -0.15
C LEU A 84 -8.66 -4.74 -1.01
N ALA A 85 -8.96 -5.98 -1.40
CA ALA A 85 -10.16 -6.31 -2.15
C ALA A 85 -11.48 -5.95 -1.43
N LEU A 86 -11.45 -5.71 -0.12
CA LEU A 86 -12.61 -5.29 0.67
C LEU A 86 -12.79 -3.78 0.75
N THR A 87 -11.86 -2.98 0.21
CA THR A 87 -11.90 -1.51 0.32
C THR A 87 -12.71 -0.84 -0.77
N GLY A 88 -13.21 -1.58 -1.76
CA GLY A 88 -14.04 -1.09 -2.87
C GLY A 88 -13.57 -1.64 -4.22
N GLU A 89 -14.14 -1.12 -5.30
CA GLU A 89 -13.87 -1.56 -6.68
C GLU A 89 -12.40 -1.38 -7.08
N SER A 90 -11.83 -0.18 -6.84
CA SER A 90 -10.40 0.07 -7.07
C SER A 90 -9.52 -0.89 -6.25
N GLY A 91 -9.84 -1.11 -4.98
CA GLY A 91 -9.11 -2.07 -4.14
C GLY A 91 -9.16 -3.51 -4.67
N GLN A 92 -10.31 -3.93 -5.20
CA GLN A 92 -10.47 -5.24 -5.83
C GLN A 92 -9.65 -5.36 -7.12
N HIS A 93 -9.67 -4.33 -7.97
CA HIS A 93 -8.85 -4.27 -9.17
C HIS A 93 -7.36 -4.44 -8.86
N TRP A 94 -6.83 -3.63 -7.94
CA TRP A 94 -5.41 -3.69 -7.58
C TRP A 94 -5.03 -4.98 -6.86
N ALA A 95 -5.91 -5.54 -6.02
CA ALA A 95 -5.69 -6.85 -5.42
C ALA A 95 -5.54 -7.95 -6.48
N THR A 96 -6.36 -7.94 -7.53
CA THR A 96 -6.24 -8.88 -8.65
C THR A 96 -4.92 -8.68 -9.40
N VAL A 97 -4.55 -7.44 -9.73
CA VAL A 97 -3.28 -7.12 -10.42
C VAL A 97 -2.07 -7.64 -9.63
N PHE A 98 -1.94 -7.27 -8.35
CA PHE A 98 -0.74 -7.60 -7.58
C PHE A 98 -0.69 -9.04 -7.06
N SER A 99 -1.84 -9.68 -6.84
CA SER A 99 -1.86 -11.10 -6.45
C SER A 99 -1.21 -11.98 -7.53
N ALA A 100 -1.38 -11.65 -8.81
CA ALA A 100 -0.76 -12.37 -9.93
C ALA A 100 0.78 -12.36 -9.90
N TYR A 101 1.40 -11.31 -9.33
CA TYR A 101 2.86 -11.20 -9.21
C TYR A 101 3.44 -11.99 -8.04
N SER A 102 2.62 -12.40 -7.05
CA SER A 102 3.07 -13.03 -5.80
C SER A 102 3.87 -14.31 -6.03
N ALA A 103 3.36 -15.18 -6.92
CA ALA A 103 4.00 -16.46 -7.22
C ALA A 103 5.35 -16.27 -7.94
N ARG A 104 5.43 -15.28 -8.84
CA ARG A 104 6.68 -14.98 -9.57
C ARG A 104 7.71 -14.35 -8.64
N ARG A 105 7.32 -13.37 -7.82
CA ARG A 105 8.18 -12.78 -6.78
C ARG A 105 8.73 -13.84 -5.83
N ALA A 106 7.93 -14.83 -5.44
CA ALA A 106 8.39 -15.92 -4.57
C ALA A 106 9.52 -16.74 -5.20
N ARG A 107 9.47 -16.99 -6.52
CA ARG A 107 10.53 -17.71 -7.25
C ARG A 107 11.81 -16.88 -7.38
N VAL A 108 11.67 -15.58 -7.62
CA VAL A 108 12.81 -14.64 -7.66
C VAL A 108 13.47 -14.58 -6.28
N ALA A 109 12.68 -14.39 -5.22
CA ALA A 109 13.20 -14.33 -3.85
C ALA A 109 13.86 -15.63 -3.38
N SER A 110 13.48 -16.78 -3.93
CA SER A 110 14.09 -18.08 -3.62
C SER A 110 15.29 -18.42 -4.51
N GLY A 111 15.69 -17.56 -5.44
CA GLY A 111 16.76 -17.81 -6.41
C GLY A 111 16.42 -18.90 -7.44
N ILE A 112 15.13 -19.15 -7.68
CA ILE A 112 14.67 -20.08 -8.73
C ILE A 112 14.58 -19.34 -10.07
N ASP A 113 14.34 -18.03 -10.03
CA ASP A 113 14.30 -17.14 -11.20
C ASP A 113 15.23 -15.94 -10.93
N ASP A 114 16.52 -16.11 -11.22
CA ASP A 114 17.55 -15.12 -10.91
C ASP A 114 17.57 -13.93 -11.90
N ASN A 115 16.83 -14.03 -13.01
CA ASN A 115 16.78 -12.99 -14.02
C ASN A 115 15.37 -12.82 -14.58
N PRO A 116 14.46 -12.22 -13.78
CA PRO A 116 13.09 -12.01 -14.23
C PRO A 116 13.06 -11.12 -15.47
N SER A 117 12.13 -11.42 -16.39
CA SER A 117 12.00 -10.69 -17.65
C SER A 117 11.88 -9.16 -17.42
N PRO A 118 12.73 -8.33 -18.08
CA PRO A 118 12.69 -6.87 -17.92
C PRO A 118 11.34 -6.27 -18.26
N VAL A 119 10.62 -6.85 -19.23
CA VAL A 119 9.27 -6.41 -19.61
C VAL A 119 8.31 -6.55 -18.43
N VAL A 120 8.38 -7.69 -17.73
CA VAL A 120 7.49 -7.97 -16.59
C VAL A 120 7.82 -7.08 -15.41
N VAL A 121 9.11 -6.84 -15.15
CA VAL A 121 9.54 -5.94 -14.07
C VAL A 121 9.11 -4.50 -14.37
N SER A 122 9.28 -4.04 -15.61
CA SER A 122 8.79 -2.72 -16.04
C SER A 122 7.27 -2.61 -15.91
N SER A 123 6.51 -3.63 -16.30
CA SER A 123 5.04 -3.66 -16.11
C SER A 123 4.64 -3.61 -14.65
N LEU A 124 5.36 -4.30 -13.76
CA LEU A 124 5.12 -4.25 -12.31
C LEU A 124 5.39 -2.87 -11.73
N ILE A 125 6.48 -2.22 -12.14
CA ILE A 125 6.80 -0.84 -11.74
C ILE A 125 5.67 0.10 -12.18
N GLY A 126 5.28 0.04 -13.46
CA GLY A 126 4.17 0.86 -13.98
C GLY A 126 2.86 0.63 -13.24
N SER A 127 2.48 -0.63 -12.97
CA SER A 127 1.28 -0.94 -12.18
C SER A 127 1.35 -0.36 -10.77
N ALA A 128 2.53 -0.33 -10.13
CA ALA A 128 2.71 0.25 -8.81
C ALA A 128 2.66 1.78 -8.82
N GLU A 129 3.12 2.43 -9.89
CA GLU A 129 2.98 3.87 -10.12
C GLU A 129 1.51 4.25 -10.36
N ASP A 130 0.81 3.50 -11.21
CA ASP A 130 -0.62 3.70 -11.46
C ASP A 130 -1.44 3.51 -10.17
N PHE A 131 -1.10 2.51 -9.35
CA PHE A 131 -1.76 2.31 -8.06
C PHE A 131 -1.48 3.47 -7.09
N LEU A 132 -0.25 3.99 -7.06
CA LEU A 132 0.10 5.15 -6.24
C LEU A 132 -0.68 6.39 -6.68
N LEU A 133 -0.79 6.61 -7.99
CA LEU A 133 -1.52 7.72 -8.57
C LEU A 133 -3.02 7.61 -8.30
N ASP A 134 -3.62 6.43 -8.46
CA ASP A 134 -5.03 6.19 -8.13
C ASP A 134 -5.30 6.45 -6.63
N THR A 135 -4.38 6.00 -5.77
CA THR A 135 -4.51 6.14 -4.31
C THR A 135 -4.36 7.58 -3.82
N THR A 136 -3.46 8.37 -4.41
CA THR A 136 -3.21 9.76 -4.00
C THR A 136 -4.07 10.77 -4.79
N GLY A 137 -4.38 10.47 -6.05
CA GLY A 137 -5.25 11.26 -6.92
C GLY A 137 -6.74 11.13 -6.57
N GLY A 138 -7.18 9.95 -6.10
CA GLY A 138 -8.54 9.77 -5.57
C GLY A 138 -8.87 10.67 -4.37
N ASP A 139 -7.85 11.15 -3.65
CA ASP A 139 -8.00 12.07 -2.51
C ASP A 139 -8.35 13.49 -2.94
N ALA A 140 -7.88 13.94 -4.11
CA ALA A 140 -8.17 15.27 -4.62
C ALA A 140 -9.64 15.43 -5.06
N SER A 141 -10.30 14.32 -5.44
CA SER A 141 -11.70 14.34 -5.89
C SER A 141 -12.72 14.38 -4.74
N MET A 142 -12.32 14.16 -3.49
CA MET A 142 -13.21 14.15 -2.31
C MET A 142 -13.16 15.46 -1.49
N ALA A 143 -12.41 16.46 -1.96
CA ALA A 143 -12.19 17.75 -1.29
C ALA A 143 -12.79 18.96 -2.05
N ALA A 144 -13.62 18.74 -3.07
CA ALA A 144 -14.29 19.78 -3.86
C ALA A 144 -15.80 19.80 -3.62
#